data_AF-A0A820E7K1-F1
#
_entry.id   AF-A0A820E7K1-F1
#
_cell.length_a   1.000
_cell.length_b   1.000
_cell.length_c   1.000
_cell.angle_alpha   90.00
_cell.angle_beta   90.00
_cell.angle_gamma   90.00
#
_symmetry.space_group_name_H-M   'P 1'
#
loop_
_entity.id
_entity.type
_entity.pdbx_description
1 polymer ?
#
loop_
_entity_poly.entity_id
_entity_poly.type
_entity_poly.pdbx_seq_one_letter_code
_entity_poly.pdbx_strand_id
1 'polypeptide(L)'
;MISDFHCKPSSNSNMTIESASVRVVDTIEKSDSDIWNYRGLELDNGMICVLISHPTIDKAAAGLNVEIGSYADPNEVPGVAHFLEHMLFMGSTKYPDE
;
A
#
# COMPACT_ATOMS: atom_id res chain seq x y z
N MET A 1 0.20 20.04 -1.62
CA MET A 1 -0.57 20.53 -0.46
C MET A 1 -1.23 19.32 0.17
N ILE A 2 -0.46 18.52 0.91
CA ILE A 2 -0.95 17.32 1.60
C ILE A 2 -1.02 17.73 3.06
N SER A 3 -2.23 17.88 3.56
CA SER A 3 -2.54 18.28 4.93
C SER A 3 -2.08 17.20 5.92
N ASP A 4 -1.31 17.63 6.91
CA ASP A 4 -0.74 16.81 7.98
C ASP A 4 -1.79 15.99 8.75
N PHE A 5 -1.63 14.67 8.78
CA PHE A 5 -2.45 13.75 9.57
C PHE A 5 -2.04 13.80 11.06
N HIS A 6 -2.69 14.66 11.84
CA HIS A 6 -2.57 14.68 13.31
C HIS A 6 -3.50 13.64 13.94
N CYS A 7 -2.96 12.60 14.60
CA CYS A 7 -3.74 11.62 15.36
C CYS A 7 -3.09 11.42 16.74
N LYS A 8 -3.88 11.58 17.81
CA LYS A 8 -3.43 11.36 19.20
C LYS A 8 -3.50 9.86 19.55
N PRO A 9 -2.53 9.31 20.30
CA PRO A 9 -2.50 7.89 20.63
C PRO A 9 -3.52 7.56 21.72
N SER A 10 -4.32 6.51 21.50
CA SER A 10 -5.16 5.88 22.52
C SER A 10 -4.60 4.50 22.88
N SER A 11 -4.49 4.26 24.19
CA SER A 11 -3.99 3.03 24.81
C SER A 11 -5.12 2.02 25.04
N ASN A 12 -4.98 0.75 24.62
CA ASN A 12 -4.92 -0.41 25.53
C ASN A 12 -5.00 -1.82 24.88
N SER A 13 -4.17 -2.70 25.45
CA SER A 13 -4.27 -4.15 25.75
C SER A 13 -4.32 -5.24 24.66
N ASN A 14 -3.16 -5.92 24.55
CA ASN A 14 -2.91 -7.39 24.57
C ASN A 14 -3.37 -8.29 23.39
N MET A 15 -2.52 -8.36 22.38
CA MET A 15 -2.07 -9.58 21.70
C MET A 15 -0.66 -9.28 21.16
N THR A 16 0.39 -9.98 21.61
CA THR A 16 1.74 -9.83 21.04
C THR A 16 1.80 -10.55 19.70
N ILE A 17 1.23 -9.91 18.69
CA ILE A 17 1.73 -10.01 17.32
C ILE A 17 2.87 -9.00 17.29
N GLU A 18 4.09 -9.42 16.96
CA GLU A 18 5.16 -8.46 16.63
C GLU A 18 4.55 -7.49 15.60
N SER A 19 4.33 -6.26 16.04
CA SER A 19 3.50 -5.31 15.31
C SER A 19 4.24 -4.90 14.05
N ALA A 20 3.97 -5.58 12.95
CA ALA A 20 4.49 -5.29 11.61
C ALA A 20 4.03 -3.91 11.08
N SER A 21 3.12 -3.24 11.78
CA SER A 21 2.65 -1.89 11.50
C SER A 21 3.06 -0.92 12.61
N VAL A 22 3.73 0.16 12.22
CA VAL A 22 4.16 1.28 13.08
C VAL A 22 2.98 2.18 13.42
N ARG A 23 2.04 2.37 12.47
CA ARG A 23 0.86 3.22 12.66
C ARG A 23 -0.39 2.57 12.09
N VAL A 24 -1.51 2.72 12.80
CA VAL A 24 -2.84 2.27 12.38
C VAL A 24 -3.81 3.44 12.44
N VAL A 25 -4.63 3.60 11.40
CA VAL A 25 -5.66 4.63 11.28
C VAL A 25 -6.98 3.97 10.90
N ASP A 26 -7.92 3.89 11.84
CA ASP A 26 -9.25 3.30 11.61
C ASP A 26 -10.30 4.32 11.13
N THR A 27 -10.06 5.62 11.33
CA THR A 27 -10.99 6.68 10.92
C THR A 27 -10.51 7.31 9.61
N ILE A 28 -11.14 6.92 8.51
CA ILE A 28 -10.93 7.49 7.17
C ILE A 28 -12.22 8.16 6.74
N GLU A 29 -12.12 9.43 6.34
CA GLU A 29 -13.25 10.21 5.82
C GLU A 29 -13.80 9.56 4.56
N LYS A 30 -15.11 9.29 4.55
CA LYS A 30 -15.83 8.65 3.46
C LYS A 30 -17.21 9.28 3.28
N SER A 31 -17.84 8.96 2.15
CA SER A 31 -19.24 9.37 1.90
C SER A 31 -20.19 8.63 2.84
N ASP A 32 -21.29 9.29 3.25
CA ASP A 32 -22.33 8.68 4.10
C ASP A 32 -22.98 7.45 3.44
N SER A 33 -23.02 7.41 2.10
CA SER A 33 -23.56 6.27 1.34
C SER A 33 -22.59 5.10 1.21
N ASP A 34 -21.33 5.27 1.62
CA ASP A 34 -20.28 4.28 1.44
C ASP A 34 -20.26 3.26 2.60
N ILE A 35 -20.67 2.03 2.29
CA ILE A 35 -20.75 0.91 3.24
C ILE A 35 -19.42 0.13 3.36
N TRP A 36 -18.36 0.56 2.69
CA TRP A 36 -17.07 -0.11 2.75
C TRP A 36 -16.33 0.27 4.05
N ASN A 37 -15.54 -0.67 4.55
CA ASN A 37 -14.68 -0.46 5.71
C ASN A 37 -13.26 -0.18 5.24
N TYR A 38 -12.65 0.87 5.79
CA TYR A 38 -11.32 1.32 5.42
C TYR A 38 -10.41 1.30 6.64
N ARG A 39 -9.14 0.96 6.43
CA ARG A 39 -8.08 1.06 7.45
C ARG A 39 -6.78 1.48 6.81
N GLY A 40 -6.18 2.55 7.32
CA GLY A 40 -4.84 2.98 6.96
C GLY A 40 -3.79 2.31 7.83
N LEU A 41 -2.67 1.93 7.23
CA LEU A 41 -1.52 1.34 7.91
C LEU A 41 -0.23 1.99 7.43
N GLU A 42 0.72 2.15 8.35
CA GLU A 42 2.13 2.39 8.03
C GLU A 42 2.91 1.18 8.52
N LEU A 43 3.59 0.49 7.61
CA LEU A 43 4.41 -0.68 7.92
C LEU A 43 5.76 -0.28 8.52
N ASP A 44 6.44 -1.24 9.14
CA ASP A 44 7.80 -1.08 9.69
C ASP A 44 8.84 -0.60 8.67
N ASN A 45 8.67 -0.97 7.41
CA ASN A 45 9.49 -0.53 6.29
C ASN A 45 9.11 0.86 5.73
N GLY A 46 8.16 1.56 6.36
CA GLY A 46 7.69 2.89 5.96
C GLY A 46 6.67 2.89 4.82
N MET A 47 6.23 1.72 4.33
CA MET A 47 5.17 1.66 3.33
C MET A 47 3.83 2.07 3.91
N ILE A 48 3.10 2.89 3.17
CA ILE A 48 1.73 3.29 3.50
C ILE A 48 0.77 2.35 2.75
N CYS A 49 -0.16 1.75 3.48
CA CYS A 49 -1.16 0.85 2.93
C CYS A 49 -2.56 1.31 3.32
N VAL A 50 -3.53 1.10 2.41
CA VAL A 50 -4.96 1.26 2.69
C VAL A 50 -5.63 -0.07 2.47
N LEU A 51 -6.21 -0.63 3.54
CA LEU A 51 -7.02 -1.83 3.49
C LEU A 51 -8.48 -1.43 3.27
N ILE A 52 -9.13 -2.15 2.36
CA ILE A 52 -10.52 -1.94 2.00
C ILE A 52 -11.23 -3.28 2.17
N SER A 53 -12.28 -3.31 2.98
CA SER A 53 -13.03 -4.52 3.29
C SER A 53 -14.51 -4.32 3.00
N HIS A 54 -15.06 -5.25 2.21
CA HIS A 54 -16.47 -5.33 1.93
C HIS A 54 -16.90 -6.81 1.87
N PRO A 55 -17.90 -7.23 2.66
CA PRO A 55 -18.18 -8.66 2.88
C PRO A 55 -18.75 -9.40 1.68
N THR A 56 -19.34 -8.68 0.71
CA THR A 56 -20.09 -9.28 -0.41
C THR A 56 -19.42 -9.06 -1.77
N ILE A 57 -18.11 -8.77 -1.83
CA ILE A 57 -17.41 -8.66 -3.12
C ILE A 57 -17.07 -10.04 -3.68
N ASP A 58 -17.29 -10.20 -4.99
CA ASP A 58 -16.93 -11.43 -5.70
C ASP A 58 -15.44 -11.48 -6.09
N LYS A 59 -14.79 -10.31 -6.16
CA LYS A 59 -13.40 -10.18 -6.61
C LYS A 59 -12.62 -9.25 -5.69
N ALA A 60 -11.43 -9.70 -5.29
CA ALA A 60 -10.43 -8.86 -4.63
C ALA A 60 -9.51 -8.21 -5.66
N ALA A 61 -8.94 -7.07 -5.29
CA ALA A 61 -7.91 -6.38 -6.07
C ALA A 61 -6.83 -5.86 -5.11
N ALA A 62 -5.62 -5.73 -5.63
CA ALA A 62 -4.50 -5.09 -4.96
C ALA A 62 -3.79 -4.19 -5.96
N GLY A 63 -3.23 -3.09 -5.46
CA GLY A 63 -2.41 -2.17 -6.23
C GLY A 63 -1.21 -1.73 -5.41
N LEU A 64 -0.07 -1.59 -6.07
CA LEU A 64 1.16 -1.05 -5.51
C LEU A 64 1.60 0.11 -6.39
N ASN A 65 1.90 1.25 -5.78
CA ASN A 65 2.47 2.40 -6.47
C ASN A 65 3.90 2.63 -5.97
N VAL A 66 4.82 2.85 -6.90
CA VAL A 66 6.19 3.27 -6.61
C VAL A 66 6.36 4.67 -7.17
N GLU A 67 6.84 5.61 -6.36
CA GLU A 67 6.97 7.02 -6.73
C GLU A 67 8.22 7.28 -7.60
N ILE A 68 8.36 6.50 -8.67
CA ILE A 68 9.40 6.64 -9.70
C ILE A 68 8.85 6.17 -11.04
N GLY A 69 9.39 6.68 -12.15
CA GLY A 69 8.94 6.31 -13.49
C GLY A 69 9.93 6.75 -14.57
N SER A 70 9.49 6.83 -15.82
CA SER A 70 10.35 7.12 -16.97
C SER A 70 11.08 8.47 -16.93
N TYR A 71 10.58 9.44 -16.16
CA TYR A 71 11.29 10.70 -15.92
C TYR A 71 12.61 10.52 -15.16
N ALA A 72 12.79 9.39 -14.48
CA ALA A 72 14.03 9.02 -13.79
C ALA A 72 14.89 8.05 -14.63
N ASP A 73 14.52 7.77 -15.89
CA ASP A 73 15.33 6.91 -16.75
C ASP A 73 16.69 7.57 -17.03
N PRO A 74 17.78 6.79 -17.06
CA PRO A 74 19.09 7.29 -17.51
C PRO A 74 19.00 7.84 -18.94
N ASN A 75 19.69 8.95 -19.20
CA ASN A 75 19.68 9.57 -20.54
C ASN A 75 20.28 8.64 -21.61
N GLU A 76 21.20 7.77 -21.19
CA GLU A 76 21.88 6.82 -22.06
C GLU A 76 20.98 5.64 -22.44
N VAL A 77 19.96 5.33 -21.62
CA VAL A 77 19.07 4.18 -21.79
C VAL A 77 17.63 4.58 -21.44
N PRO A 78 16.89 5.22 -22.36
CA PRO A 78 15.50 5.56 -22.13
C PRO A 78 14.62 4.29 -22.12
N GLY A 79 13.56 4.30 -21.30
CA GLY A 79 12.56 3.22 -21.24
C GLY A 79 12.85 2.16 -20.18
N VAL A 80 13.83 2.36 -19.30
CA VAL A 80 14.20 1.38 -18.26
C VAL A 80 13.07 1.17 -17.26
N ALA A 81 12.37 2.22 -16.82
CA ALA A 81 11.24 2.09 -15.89
C ALA A 81 10.12 1.22 -16.49
N HIS A 82 9.78 1.45 -17.76
CA HIS A 82 8.78 0.65 -18.48
C HIS A 82 9.27 -0.78 -18.71
N PHE A 83 10.55 -0.97 -19.07
CA PHE A 83 11.11 -2.31 -19.22
C PHE A 83 11.09 -3.09 -17.91
N LEU A 84 11.43 -2.44 -16.78
CA LEU A 84 11.37 -3.04 -15.45
C LEU A 84 9.94 -3.48 -15.09
N GLU A 85 8.93 -2.67 -15.41
CA GLU A 85 7.52 -3.03 -15.19
C GLU A 85 7.16 -4.36 -15.85
N HIS A 86 7.60 -4.60 -17.09
CA HIS A 86 7.39 -5.89 -17.76
C HIS A 86 8.16 -7.03 -17.08
N MET A 87 9.39 -6.77 -16.64
CA MET A 87 10.23 -7.80 -16.01
C MET A 87 9.70 -8.27 -14.66
N LEU A 88 8.87 -7.47 -13.97
CA LEU A 88 8.25 -7.89 -12.70
C LEU A 88 7.31 -9.10 -12.85
N PHE A 89 6.84 -9.39 -14.06
CA PHE A 89 5.98 -10.54 -14.35
C PHE A 89 6.76 -11.79 -14.78
N MET A 90 8.09 -11.71 -14.92
CA MET A 90 8.94 -12.80 -15.42
C MET A 90 9.53 -13.67 -14.29
N GLY A 91 8.85 -13.72 -13.14
CA GLY A 91 9.29 -14.50 -11.98
C GLY A 91 10.05 -13.70 -10.91
N SER A 92 10.19 -14.33 -9.74
CA SER A 92 10.81 -13.79 -8.53
C SER A 92 11.59 -14.87 -7.79
N THR A 93 12.44 -14.50 -6.81
CA THR A 93 13.19 -15.48 -6.01
C THR A 93 12.29 -16.52 -5.33
N LYS A 94 11.07 -16.13 -4.93
CA LYS A 94 10.12 -17.03 -4.26
C LYS A 94 9.26 -17.84 -5.25
N TYR A 95 8.98 -17.27 -6.42
CA TYR A 95 8.18 -17.88 -7.49
C TYR A 95 8.93 -17.68 -8.81
N PRO A 96 9.87 -18.57 -9.16
CA PRO A 96 10.82 -18.35 -10.26
C PRO A 96 10.25 -18.65 -11.65
N ASP A 97 9.08 -19.29 -11.72
CA ASP A 97 8.41 -19.57 -12.98
C ASP A 97 7.85 -18.28 -13.59
N GLU A 98 7.87 -18.20 -14.93
CA GLU A 98 7.21 -17.16 -15.73
C GLU A 98 5.70 -17.44 -15.87
#